data_AF-A0A6J6UCW9-F1
#
_entry.id   AF-A0A6J6UCW9-F1
#
_cell.length_a   1.000
_cell.length_b   1.000
_cell.length_c   1.000
_cell.angle_alpha   90.00
_cell.angle_beta   90.00
_cell.angle_gamma   90.00
#
_symmetry.space_group_name_H-M   'P 1'
#
loop_
_entity.id
_entity.type
_entity.pdbx_description
1 polymer ?
#
loop_
_entity_poly.entity_id
_entity_poly.type
_entity_poly.pdbx_seq_one_letter_code
_entity_poly.pdbx_strand_id
1 'polypeptide(L)' 'MLAYRAVATSTEVDMQDDEMTEVQWFTREALAAACTSETLKLPSPVSIAFRLIQSWYGEDIPIQWCRN' A
#
# COMPACT_ATOMS: atom_id res chain seq x y z
N MET A 1 12.94 7.88 9.77
CA MET A 1 12.07 8.02 8.58
C MET A 1 11.08 9.14 8.82
N LEU A 2 10.74 9.89 7.78
CA LEU A 2 9.70 10.93 7.81
C LEU A 2 8.56 10.50 6.90
N ALA A 3 7.32 10.69 7.35
CA ALA A 3 6.12 10.32 6.62
C ALA A 3 5.56 11.51 5.85
N TYR A 4 5.24 11.32 4.57
CA TYR A 4 4.63 12.33 3.71
C TYR A 4 3.40 11.74 3.01
N ARG A 5 2.45 12.61 2.68
CA ARG A 5 1.34 12.32 1.76
C ARG A 5 1.52 13.21 0.53
N ALA A 6 1.32 12.62 -0.63
CA ALA A 6 1.40 13.32 -1.91
C ALA A 6 0.14 13.06 -2.72
N VAL A 7 -0.12 13.94 -3.69
CA VAL A 7 -1.14 13.77 -4.72
C VAL A 7 -0.40 13.57 -6.03
N ALA A 8 -0.65 12.45 -6.71
CA ALA A 8 -0.05 12.18 -8.00
C ALA A 8 -0.63 13.10 -9.07
N THR A 9 0.21 13.58 -9.98
CA THR A 9 -0.19 14.44 -11.11
C THR A 9 -0.48 13.64 -12.39
N SER A 10 -0.14 12.35 -12.41
CA SER A 10 -0.38 11.39 -13.49
C SER A 10 -0.52 9.98 -12.88
N THR A 11 -1.09 9.06 -13.63
CA THR A 11 -1.16 7.62 -13.30
C THR A 11 -0.21 6.76 -14.14
N GLU A 12 0.50 7.36 -15.10
CA GLU A 12 1.54 6.66 -15.85
C GLU A 12 2.66 6.21 -14.90
N VAL A 13 3.13 4.98 -15.09
CA VAL A 13 4.17 4.36 -14.27
C VAL A 13 5.35 4.05 -15.17
N ASP A 14 6.53 4.56 -14.79
CA ASP A 14 7.81 4.24 -15.40
C ASP A 14 8.70 3.61 -14.32
N MET A 15 8.93 2.30 -14.41
CA MET A 15 9.80 1.57 -13.48
C MET A 15 11.23 1.64 -14.02
N GLN A 16 11.98 2.65 -13.56
CA GLN A 16 13.40 2.78 -13.85
C GLN A 16 14.25 2.05 -12.78
N ASP A 17 15.49 1.72 -13.15
CA ASP A 17 16.59 1.41 -12.22
C ASP A 17 16.49 0.14 -11.36
N ASP A 18 15.73 -0.88 -11.77
CA ASP A 18 15.67 -2.24 -11.17
C ASP A 18 15.39 -2.30 -9.64
N GLU A 19 15.05 -1.18 -9.00
CA GLU A 19 14.80 -1.10 -7.56
C GLU A 19 13.46 -1.74 -7.16
N MET A 20 12.46 -1.62 -8.04
CA MET A 20 11.12 -2.17 -7.85
C MET A 20 10.78 -3.22 -8.89
N THR A 21 10.24 -4.35 -8.42
CA THR A 21 9.79 -5.44 -9.31
C THR A 21 8.39 -5.21 -9.87
N GLU A 22 7.54 -4.46 -9.15
CA GLU A 22 6.14 -4.26 -9.50
C GLU A 22 5.58 -2.99 -8.86
N VAL A 23 4.74 -2.27 -9.62
CA VAL A 23 4.03 -1.07 -9.19
C VAL A 23 2.59 -1.14 -9.69
N GLN A 24 1.63 -0.90 -8.80
CA GLN A 24 0.20 -0.90 -9.14
C GLN A 24 -0.54 0.22 -8.42
N TRP A 25 -1.59 0.74 -9.08
CA TRP A 25 -2.56 1.64 -8.47
C TRP A 25 -3.71 0.84 -7.86
N PHE A 26 -4.14 1.22 -6.65
CA PHE A 26 -5.26 0.59 -5.96
C PHE A 26 -6.36 1.61 -5.63
N THR A 27 -7.61 1.22 -5.87
CA THR A 27 -8.74 1.78 -5.12
C THR A 27 -8.80 1.15 -3.73
N ARG A 28 -9.65 1.66 -2.84
CA ARG A 28 -9.84 1.07 -1.50
C ARG A 28 -10.38 -0.34 -1.60
N GLU A 29 -11.38 -0.52 -2.46
CA GLU A 29 -12.06 -1.79 -2.71
C GLU A 29 -11.09 -2.79 -3.34
N ALA A 30 -10.26 -2.34 -4.29
CA ALA A 30 -9.24 -3.17 -4.91
C ALA A 30 -8.16 -3.61 -3.91
N LEU A 31 -7.71 -2.70 -3.03
CA LEU A 31 -6.74 -3.05 -1.97
C LEU A 31 -7.32 -4.11 -1.03
N ALA A 32 -8.56 -3.93 -0.58
CA ALA A 32 -9.24 -4.87 0.30
C ALA A 32 -9.44 -6.25 -0.37
N ALA A 33 -9.83 -6.28 -1.65
CA ALA A 33 -9.96 -7.51 -2.42
C ALA A 33 -8.61 -8.23 -2.62
N ALA A 34 -7.53 -7.49 -2.91
CA ALA A 34 -6.19 -8.05 -3.06
C ALA A 34 -5.67 -8.64 -1.73
N CYS A 35 -5.90 -7.95 -0.61
CA CYS A 35 -5.50 -8.45 0.70
C CYS A 35 -6.33 -9.67 1.14
N THR A 36 -7.63 -9.67 0.83
CA THR A 36 -8.54 -10.79 1.16
C THR A 36 -8.25 -12.03 0.33
N SER A 37 -7.86 -11.87 -0.94
CA SER A 37 -7.43 -12.96 -1.82
C SER A 37 -5.98 -13.42 -1.60
N GLU A 38 -5.29 -12.82 -0.64
CA GLU A 38 -3.88 -13.08 -0.31
C GLU A 38 -2.88 -12.81 -1.45
N THR A 39 -3.32 -12.10 -2.50
CA THR A 39 -2.45 -11.67 -3.61
C THR A 39 -1.58 -10.47 -3.23
N LEU A 40 -1.95 -9.75 -2.15
CA LEU A 40 -1.17 -8.68 -1.55
C LEU A 40 -1.10 -8.86 -0.03
N LYS A 41 0.07 -8.66 0.57
CA LYS A 41 0.24 -8.55 2.03
C LYS A 41 0.84 -7.20 2.38
N LEU A 42 0.24 -6.51 3.35
CA LEU A 42 0.68 -5.19 3.79
C LEU A 42 1.89 -5.27 4.74
N PRO A 43 2.66 -4.18 4.90
CA PRO A 43 3.72 -4.11 5.90
C PRO A 43 3.21 -4.34 7.33
N SER A 44 4.12 -4.73 8.24
CA SER A 44 3.79 -4.95 9.65
C SER A 44 3.13 -3.72 10.31
N PRO A 45 2.16 -3.90 11.23
CA PRO A 45 1.44 -2.81 11.90
C PRO A 45 2.31 -1.79 12.65
N VAL A 46 3.52 -2.18 13.05
CA VAL A 46 4.47 -1.29 13.75
C VAL A 46 5.20 -0.33 12.80
N SER A 47 5.15 -0.57 11.49
CA SER A 47 5.91 0.19 10.49
C SER A 47 5.24 1.53 10.13
N ILE A 48 6.05 2.52 9.77
CA ILE A 48 5.54 3.82 9.28
C ILE A 48 4.77 3.67 7.96
N ALA A 49 5.14 2.69 7.13
CA ALA A 49 4.47 2.38 5.86
C ALA A 49 3.03 1.92 6.11
N PHE A 50 2.81 1.00 7.06
CA PHE A 50 1.46 0.59 7.46
C PHE A 50 0.63 1.77 7.94
N ARG A 51 1.21 2.64 8.78
CA ARG A 51 0.50 3.84 9.29
C ARG A 51 0.11 4.81 8.16
N LEU A 52 0.96 5.00 7.15
CA LEU A 52 0.63 5.80 5.97
C LEU A 52 -0.52 5.18 5.16
N ILE A 53 -0.47 3.87 4.92
CA ILE A 53 -1.51 3.15 4.19
C ILE A 53 -2.84 3.17 4.96
N GLN A 54 -2.85 2.92 6.27
CA GLN A 54 -4.05 3.00 7.11
C GLN A 54 -4.65 4.41 7.14
N SER A 55 -3.80 5.44 7.27
CA SER A 55 -4.23 6.84 7.22
C SER A 55 -4.81 7.23 5.85
N TRP A 56 -4.27 6.68 4.76
CA TRP A 56 -4.87 6.84 3.44
C TRP A 56 -6.18 6.05 3.36
N TYR A 57 -6.21 4.78 3.80
CA TYR A 57 -7.35 3.85 3.74
C TYR A 57 -8.61 4.40 4.43
N GLY A 58 -8.44 5.10 5.56
CA GLY A 58 -9.50 5.88 6.21
C GLY A 58 -10.31 5.11 7.27
N GLU A 59 -10.02 3.83 7.45
CA GLU A 59 -10.60 2.97 8.48
C GLU A 59 -9.54 1.99 9.02
N ASP A 60 -9.88 1.21 10.04
CA ASP A 60 -8.97 0.23 10.60
C ASP A 60 -8.71 -0.93 9.62
N ILE A 61 -7.43 -1.19 9.38
CA ILE A 61 -6.99 -2.28 8.52
C ILE A 61 -6.92 -3.57 9.34
N PRO A 62 -7.56 -4.67 8.90
CA PRO A 62 -7.45 -5.97 9.56
C PRO A 62 -6.00 -6.48 9.64
N ILE A 63 -5.57 -6.88 10.83
CA ILE A 63 -4.18 -7.35 11.06
C ILE A 63 -3.83 -8.58 10.19
N GLN A 64 -4.82 -9.41 9.86
CA GLN A 64 -4.68 -10.57 8.96
C GLN A 64 -4.22 -10.22 7.53
N TRP A 65 -4.33 -8.97 7.11
CA TRP A 65 -3.81 -8.49 5.82
C TRP A 65 -2.30 -8.20 5.86
N CYS A 66 -1.71 -8.10 7.05
CA CYS A 66 -0.29 -7.78 7.22
C CYS A 66 0.57 -9.04 7.11
N ARG A 67 1.79 -8.87 6.60
CA ARG A 67 2.84 -9.89 6.72
C ARG A 67 3.28 -10.05 8.17
N ASN A 68 3.56 -11.29 8.57
CA ASN A 68 4.18 -11.62 9.86
C ASN A 68 5.58 -11.03 9.98
#